data_AF-A0ABD1Z3S6-F1
#
_entry.id   AF-A0ABD1Z3S6-F1
#
_cell.length_a   1.000
_cell.length_b   1.000
_cell.length_c   1.000
_cell.angle_alpha   90.00
_cell.angle_beta   90.00
_cell.angle_gamma   90.00
#
_symmetry.space_group_name_H-M   'P 1'
#
loop_
_entity.id
_entity.type
_entity.pdbx_description
1 polymer ?
#
loop_
_entity_poly.entity_id
_entity_poly.type
_entity_poly.pdbx_seq_one_letter_code
_entity_poly.pdbx_strand_id
1 'polypeptide(L)'
;MDPLLCSGEILWTNYSKTGSWTRKTRTIQMVANSCFSHTKRKTEKGISERNSVRQFFGYHSAVCRSNFMSMAALGGRADTVEKNVPTFALNWKSSAKTPSIGRCGPSGVATAASIRSLGVVEEKEEKEELTLDDIRESLIRQEDSIIYNLLERAQYCTNPPVYVPGFFPMEGVTGSLVDYLLKETERLHAGVRRYTSPDEHAFFPEDLPEPILPTMAYPKVLHRAADLININSDVREMYFEHLLPGIAVSGDDGNYGSAATCDVLCLQALSKRIHYGKFVAEAKFRDTPQLFAPHIRAQDSEALYKLITFESVERAVVNRVEAKARIYGQEVDPDASKPPVYKIDPKLVAWLYGEWVMPLTKKVQVQYLLRRLD
;
A
#
# COMPACT_ATOMS: atom_id res chain seq x y z
N MET A 1 -17.32 -45.91 34.95
CA MET A 1 -16.71 -45.60 33.64
C MET A 1 -16.14 -44.21 33.81
N ASP A 2 -14.89 -44.19 34.25
CA ASP A 2 -14.11 -43.01 34.61
C ASP A 2 -13.23 -42.57 33.43
N PRO A 3 -12.99 -41.27 33.23
CA PRO A 3 -12.08 -40.76 32.22
C PRO A 3 -10.64 -40.72 32.76
N LEU A 4 -9.72 -41.35 32.02
CA LEU A 4 -8.28 -41.36 32.30
C LEU A 4 -7.64 -39.99 32.00
N LEU A 5 -7.21 -39.32 33.06
CA LEU A 5 -6.08 -38.41 33.09
C LEU A 5 -4.78 -39.16 32.78
N CYS A 6 -3.91 -38.59 31.94
CA CYS A 6 -2.50 -38.92 31.99
C CYS A 6 -1.66 -37.65 31.75
N SER A 7 -1.19 -37.12 32.86
CA SER A 7 -0.08 -36.18 33.03
C SER A 7 1.23 -36.75 32.47
N GLY A 8 2.03 -35.90 31.82
CA GLY A 8 3.41 -36.22 31.44
C GLY A 8 4.30 -35.00 31.61
N GLU A 9 5.08 -35.01 32.69
CA GLU A 9 6.03 -33.98 33.12
C GLU A 9 7.18 -33.79 32.11
N ILE A 10 7.59 -32.55 31.90
CA ILE A 10 8.79 -32.17 31.15
C ILE A 10 9.94 -32.04 32.14
N LEU A 11 10.85 -33.02 32.13
CA LEU A 11 12.12 -32.96 32.84
C LEU A 11 13.19 -32.26 32.00
N TRP A 12 13.77 -31.22 32.58
CA TRP A 12 14.98 -30.55 32.10
C TRP A 12 16.21 -31.44 32.31
N THR A 13 17.02 -31.65 31.26
CA THR A 13 18.43 -32.03 31.45
C THR A 13 19.35 -31.37 30.42
N ASN A 14 20.21 -30.51 30.96
CA ASN A 14 21.62 -30.27 30.67
C ASN A 14 22.09 -29.84 29.27
N TYR A 15 22.41 -28.55 29.27
CA TYR A 15 23.43 -27.84 28.52
C TYR A 15 24.82 -28.53 28.61
N SER A 16 25.48 -28.78 27.47
CA SER A 16 26.94 -28.98 27.42
C SER A 16 27.53 -28.30 26.19
N LYS A 17 28.54 -27.46 26.44
CA LYS A 17 29.35 -26.72 25.46
C LYS A 17 30.30 -27.66 24.68
N THR A 18 30.58 -27.30 23.43
CA THR A 18 31.85 -27.35 22.64
C THR A 18 31.74 -28.03 21.26
N GLY A 19 32.19 -27.33 20.20
CA GLY A 19 32.99 -27.92 19.10
C GLY A 19 32.33 -28.28 17.75
N SER A 20 32.14 -27.28 16.87
CA SER A 20 32.42 -27.25 15.41
C SER A 20 32.10 -28.45 14.46
N TRP A 21 31.23 -28.14 13.48
CA TRP A 21 31.10 -28.53 12.05
C TRP A 21 30.83 -29.98 11.57
N THR A 22 29.73 -30.17 10.82
CA THR A 22 29.74 -30.66 9.42
C THR A 22 28.38 -30.53 8.72
N ARG A 23 28.41 -30.12 7.45
CA ARG A 23 27.29 -29.95 6.51
C ARG A 23 26.85 -31.33 5.99
N LYS A 24 25.58 -31.72 6.15
CA LYS A 24 24.99 -32.88 5.44
C LYS A 24 23.90 -32.41 4.49
N THR A 25 24.25 -32.34 3.21
CA THR A 25 23.31 -32.32 2.08
C THR A 25 22.64 -33.69 1.95
N ARG A 26 21.31 -33.73 2.02
CA ARG A 26 20.53 -34.91 1.64
C ARG A 26 19.85 -34.66 0.30
N THR A 27 20.39 -35.30 -0.72
CA THR A 27 19.75 -35.54 -2.02
C THR A 27 18.55 -36.48 -1.80
N ILE A 28 17.35 -36.06 -2.18
CA ILE A 28 16.19 -36.95 -2.27
C ILE A 28 16.03 -37.34 -3.75
N GLN A 29 16.22 -38.63 -4.00
CA GLN A 29 16.08 -39.26 -5.31
C GLN A 29 14.65 -39.80 -5.46
N MET A 30 14.02 -39.46 -6.59
CA MET A 30 12.73 -39.97 -7.00
C MET A 30 12.70 -41.50 -7.04
N VAL A 31 11.63 -42.09 -6.50
CA VAL A 31 11.20 -43.45 -6.83
C VAL A 31 9.79 -43.37 -7.38
N ALA A 32 9.68 -43.64 -8.69
CA ALA A 32 8.43 -43.85 -9.39
C ALA A 32 7.91 -45.25 -9.06
N ASN A 33 6.64 -45.36 -8.66
CA ASN A 33 5.92 -46.62 -8.66
C ASN A 33 4.73 -46.52 -9.63
N SER A 34 4.88 -47.26 -10.73
CA SER A 34 3.82 -47.71 -11.61
C SER A 34 3.06 -48.85 -10.92
N CYS A 35 1.73 -48.79 -10.93
CA CYS A 35 0.91 -49.98 -10.83
C CYS A 35 -0.18 -49.91 -11.90
N PHE A 36 -0.10 -50.87 -12.81
CA PHE A 36 -0.98 -51.14 -13.94
C PHE A 36 -1.89 -52.31 -13.57
N SER A 37 -3.19 -52.23 -13.83
CA SER A 37 -4.08 -53.34 -14.22
C SER A 37 -5.47 -52.77 -14.50
N HIS A 38 -5.87 -52.66 -15.78
CA HIS A 38 -6.69 -53.65 -16.52
C HIS A 38 -8.15 -53.69 -16.01
N THR A 39 -9.20 -53.51 -16.83
CA THR A 39 -9.38 -54.07 -18.17
C THR A 39 -10.66 -53.54 -18.85
N LYS A 40 -10.58 -53.36 -20.19
CA LYS A 40 -11.59 -53.68 -21.25
C LYS A 40 -12.90 -52.84 -21.27
N ARG A 41 -13.44 -52.43 -22.43
CA ARG A 41 -13.41 -53.06 -23.76
C ARG A 41 -14.02 -52.10 -24.82
N LYS A 42 -13.42 -52.12 -26.03
CA LYS A 42 -14.05 -52.05 -27.39
C LYS A 42 -14.76 -50.73 -27.78
N THR A 43 -14.62 -50.18 -28.99
CA THR A 43 -14.36 -50.79 -30.32
C THR A 43 -14.00 -49.68 -31.32
N GLU A 44 -13.00 -49.95 -32.19
CA GLU A 44 -13.00 -49.77 -33.66
C GLU A 44 -13.47 -48.42 -34.27
N LYS A 45 -12.80 -47.75 -35.21
CA LYS A 45 -11.76 -47.99 -36.24
C LYS A 45 -11.17 -46.59 -36.57
N GLY A 46 -9.86 -46.38 -36.75
CA GLY A 46 -9.06 -46.75 -37.94
C GLY A 46 -9.58 -45.99 -39.17
N ILE A 47 -8.85 -45.09 -39.86
CA ILE A 47 -7.51 -45.15 -40.46
C ILE A 47 -7.25 -43.73 -41.04
N SER A 48 -6.14 -43.05 -40.68
CA SER A 48 -4.95 -42.72 -41.52
C SER A 48 -5.23 -41.77 -42.71
N GLU A 49 -4.43 -40.78 -43.10
CA GLU A 49 -3.00 -40.53 -42.90
C GLU A 49 -2.66 -39.08 -43.36
N ARG A 50 -1.70 -38.47 -42.67
CA ARG A 50 -0.58 -37.61 -43.12
C ARG A 50 -0.71 -36.63 -44.32
N ASN A 51 -0.26 -35.41 -43.98
CA ASN A 51 0.71 -34.56 -44.67
C ASN A 51 0.28 -33.67 -45.86
N SER A 52 0.70 -32.41 -45.72
CA SER A 52 1.40 -31.59 -46.74
C SER A 52 0.61 -30.45 -47.41
N VAL A 53 1.05 -29.23 -47.07
CA VAL A 53 1.47 -28.16 -48.01
C VAL A 53 0.41 -27.28 -48.71
N ARG A 54 0.45 -25.99 -48.32
CA ARG A 54 0.39 -24.72 -49.09
C ARG A 54 -0.76 -24.41 -50.07
N GLN A 55 -1.22 -23.15 -49.88
CA GLN A 55 -1.56 -22.11 -50.87
C GLN A 55 -2.86 -22.22 -51.69
N PHE A 56 -3.67 -21.15 -51.58
CA PHE A 56 -4.31 -20.29 -52.60
C PHE A 56 -5.71 -19.83 -52.11
N PHE A 57 -5.89 -18.58 -51.68
CA PHE A 57 -6.34 -17.42 -52.47
C PHE A 57 -7.66 -17.63 -53.24
N GLY A 58 -8.69 -16.84 -52.92
CA GLY A 58 -9.69 -16.40 -53.91
C GLY A 58 -11.15 -16.23 -53.46
N TYR A 59 -11.55 -14.97 -53.27
CA TYR A 59 -12.82 -14.34 -53.66
C TYR A 59 -14.18 -14.64 -52.97
N HIS A 60 -14.73 -13.60 -52.30
CA HIS A 60 -15.97 -12.85 -52.62
C HIS A 60 -16.18 -11.77 -51.52
N SER A 61 -16.01 -10.45 -51.75
CA SER A 61 -16.92 -9.45 -52.36
C SER A 61 -18.30 -9.42 -51.68
N ALA A 62 -18.90 -8.33 -51.16
CA ALA A 62 -18.74 -6.88 -51.25
C ALA A 62 -19.55 -6.16 -50.13
N VAL A 63 -19.54 -4.82 -50.15
CA VAL A 63 -20.51 -3.85 -49.57
C VAL A 63 -20.09 -3.14 -48.28
N CYS A 64 -19.48 -1.95 -48.41
CA CYS A 64 -20.05 -0.64 -48.04
C CYS A 64 -18.95 0.44 -47.88
N ARG A 65 -18.88 1.37 -48.85
CA ARG A 65 -18.32 2.73 -48.71
C ARG A 65 -19.30 3.69 -49.34
N SER A 66 -19.87 4.59 -48.54
CA SER A 66 -20.19 5.99 -48.90
C SER A 66 -21.05 6.60 -47.80
N ASN A 67 -20.54 7.64 -47.13
CA ASN A 67 -21.19 8.96 -47.12
C ASN A 67 -20.39 9.91 -46.21
N PHE A 68 -19.84 10.94 -46.86
CA PHE A 68 -19.23 12.12 -46.23
C PHE A 68 -19.87 13.35 -46.89
N MET A 69 -20.23 14.33 -46.07
CA MET A 69 -20.73 15.70 -46.36
C MET A 69 -22.22 15.92 -46.70
N SER A 70 -22.96 16.49 -45.74
CA SER A 70 -23.34 17.92 -45.70
C SER A 70 -24.75 18.12 -45.11
N MET A 71 -24.84 18.81 -43.98
CA MET A 71 -25.86 19.85 -43.73
C MET A 71 -25.45 20.67 -42.49
N ALA A 72 -25.14 21.93 -42.74
CA ALA A 72 -25.01 22.97 -41.75
C ALA A 72 -26.41 23.41 -41.25
N ALA A 73 -26.38 24.12 -40.12
CA ALA A 73 -27.46 24.90 -39.50
C ALA A 73 -28.50 24.12 -38.67
N LEU A 74 -28.27 24.07 -37.36
CA LEU A 74 -29.18 24.64 -36.36
C LEU A 74 -28.34 25.09 -35.16
N GLY A 75 -28.40 26.40 -34.88
CA GLY A 75 -27.69 27.04 -33.79
C GLY A 75 -28.23 26.61 -32.42
N GLY A 76 -27.32 26.40 -31.49
CA GLY A 76 -27.60 26.14 -30.08
C GLY A 76 -26.33 26.37 -29.29
N ARG A 77 -26.12 27.62 -28.90
CA ARG A 77 -25.00 28.11 -28.10
C ARG A 77 -25.08 27.43 -26.72
N ALA A 78 -24.19 26.48 -26.45
CA ALA A 78 -23.98 25.91 -25.12
C ALA A 78 -22.71 26.53 -24.50
N ASP A 79 -22.74 27.85 -24.31
CA ASP A 79 -21.87 28.54 -23.36
C ASP A 79 -22.61 28.56 -22.02
N THR A 80 -22.22 27.69 -21.07
CA THR A 80 -22.52 27.62 -19.61
C THR A 80 -22.52 26.13 -19.24
N VAL A 81 -21.69 25.54 -18.37
CA VAL A 81 -21.02 25.97 -17.14
C VAL A 81 -19.80 25.06 -16.93
N GLU A 82 -18.57 25.58 -17.00
CA GLU A 82 -17.37 24.87 -16.51
C GLU A 82 -16.35 25.85 -15.90
N LYS A 83 -16.82 26.96 -15.31
CA LYS A 83 -15.95 28.06 -14.83
C LYS A 83 -15.51 27.99 -13.36
N ASN A 84 -15.85 26.95 -12.61
CA ASN A 84 -15.53 26.89 -11.17
C ASN A 84 -14.89 25.57 -10.72
N VAL A 85 -14.31 24.78 -11.61
CA VAL A 85 -13.51 23.61 -11.20
C VAL A 85 -12.07 24.07 -11.02
N PRO A 86 -11.51 24.05 -9.79
CA PRO A 86 -10.12 24.43 -9.58
C PRO A 86 -9.17 23.59 -10.45
N THR A 87 -8.08 24.20 -10.91
CA THR A 87 -7.10 23.58 -11.83
C THR A 87 -6.59 22.24 -11.30
N PHE A 88 -6.41 22.11 -9.98
CA PHE A 88 -5.99 20.85 -9.36
C PHE A 88 -6.98 19.69 -9.58
N ALA A 89 -8.29 19.95 -9.62
CA ALA A 89 -9.31 18.91 -9.80
C ALA A 89 -9.40 18.44 -11.27
N LEU A 90 -9.01 19.30 -12.21
CA LEU A 90 -8.86 18.96 -13.64
C LEU A 90 -7.58 18.16 -13.89
N ASN A 91 -6.45 18.60 -13.35
CA ASN A 91 -5.16 17.91 -13.50
C ASN A 91 -5.15 16.52 -12.86
N TRP A 92 -5.95 16.29 -11.82
CA TRP A 92 -6.07 14.97 -11.19
C TRP A 92 -6.68 13.90 -12.11
N LYS A 93 -7.60 14.27 -13.02
CA LYS A 93 -8.30 13.33 -13.90
C LYS A 93 -7.40 12.72 -15.00
N SER A 94 -6.27 13.36 -15.33
CA SER A 94 -5.48 13.06 -16.53
C SER A 94 -4.37 12.00 -16.38
N SER A 95 -4.58 10.92 -15.62
CA SER A 95 -3.59 9.82 -15.59
C SER A 95 -4.21 8.45 -15.44
N ALA A 96 -4.51 7.84 -16.59
CA ALA A 96 -4.56 6.40 -16.77
C ALA A 96 -3.31 5.99 -17.57
N LYS A 97 -2.13 5.97 -16.94
CA LYS A 97 -0.98 5.26 -17.50
C LYS A 97 -0.93 3.87 -16.85
N THR A 98 -0.98 2.85 -17.70
CA THR A 98 -0.75 1.45 -17.32
C THR A 98 0.65 1.29 -16.70
N PRO A 99 0.82 0.41 -15.70
CA PRO A 99 2.13 0.19 -15.10
C PRO A 99 3.06 -0.44 -16.14
N SER A 100 4.09 0.30 -16.55
CA SER A 100 5.15 -0.22 -17.41
C SER A 100 6.11 -1.05 -16.57
N ILE A 101 6.16 -2.36 -16.83
CA ILE A 101 7.19 -3.25 -16.29
C ILE A 101 8.53 -2.86 -16.94
N GLY A 102 9.34 -2.10 -16.20
CA GLY A 102 10.69 -1.72 -16.61
C GLY A 102 11.63 -2.93 -16.55
N ARG A 103 12.14 -3.36 -17.71
CA ARG A 103 13.27 -4.30 -17.80
C ARG A 103 14.55 -3.59 -17.40
N CYS A 104 15.20 -4.03 -16.33
CA CYS A 104 16.59 -3.70 -16.05
C CYS A 104 17.51 -4.57 -16.93
N GLY A 105 18.22 -3.96 -17.87
CA GLY A 105 19.39 -4.54 -18.54
C GLY A 105 20.68 -4.17 -17.79
N PRO A 106 21.74 -4.99 -17.86
CA PRO A 106 22.96 -4.76 -17.10
C PRO A 106 23.79 -3.65 -17.74
N SER A 107 24.12 -2.61 -16.97
CA SER A 107 25.13 -1.61 -17.35
C SER A 107 26.47 -1.95 -16.71
N GLY A 108 27.53 -1.68 -17.46
CA GLY A 108 28.86 -2.24 -17.30
C GLY A 108 29.62 -1.83 -16.06
N VAL A 109 30.59 -2.68 -15.73
CA VAL A 109 31.55 -2.56 -14.64
C VAL A 109 32.44 -1.35 -14.87
N ALA A 110 32.43 -0.39 -13.94
CA ALA A 110 33.45 0.66 -13.84
C ALA A 110 34.27 0.47 -12.57
N THR A 111 35.58 0.44 -12.75
CA THR A 111 36.62 0.17 -11.76
C THR A 111 36.65 1.18 -10.62
N ALA A 112 36.71 0.68 -9.38
CA ALA A 112 36.84 1.46 -8.16
C ALA A 112 38.22 2.11 -8.04
N ALA A 113 38.27 3.43 -7.93
CA ALA A 113 39.42 4.17 -7.43
C ALA A 113 39.08 4.78 -6.07
N SER A 114 39.94 4.47 -5.10
CA SER A 114 39.87 4.87 -3.70
C SER A 114 40.02 6.38 -3.51
N ILE A 115 39.04 7.02 -2.87
CA ILE A 115 39.23 8.29 -2.15
C ILE A 115 38.60 8.14 -0.77
N ARG A 116 39.45 7.99 0.26
CA ARG A 116 39.07 8.25 1.66
C ARG A 116 39.02 9.77 1.83
N SER A 117 37.82 10.33 1.76
CA SER A 117 37.52 11.64 2.31
C SER A 117 36.47 11.43 3.39
N LEU A 118 36.76 11.84 4.62
CA LEU A 118 35.77 12.02 5.67
C LEU A 118 34.84 13.13 5.21
N GLY A 119 33.79 12.74 4.48
CA GLY A 119 32.80 13.66 3.94
C GLY A 119 31.95 14.20 5.07
N VAL A 120 32.23 15.43 5.49
CA VAL A 120 31.15 16.32 5.93
C VAL A 120 30.29 16.51 4.69
N VAL A 121 29.12 15.87 4.68
CA VAL A 121 28.10 16.16 3.68
C VAL A 121 27.59 17.55 4.03
N GLU A 122 28.11 18.58 3.36
CA GLU A 122 27.47 19.89 3.37
C GLU A 122 26.10 19.72 2.74
N GLU A 123 25.06 19.72 3.57
CA GLU A 123 23.67 19.71 3.14
C GLU A 123 23.39 21.03 2.41
N LYS A 124 23.44 20.96 1.08
CA LYS A 124 23.06 22.05 0.20
C LYS A 124 21.54 22.23 0.32
N GLU A 125 21.09 23.38 0.81
CA GLU A 125 19.68 23.79 0.79
C GLU A 125 19.24 24.00 -0.68
N GLU A 126 18.95 22.91 -1.38
CA GLU A 126 18.19 22.98 -2.62
C GLU A 126 16.75 23.28 -2.24
N LYS A 127 16.27 24.48 -2.60
CA LYS A 127 14.86 24.85 -2.51
C LYS A 127 14.08 24.00 -3.51
N GLU A 128 13.84 22.75 -3.16
CA GLU A 128 12.87 21.93 -3.87
C GLU A 128 11.49 22.49 -3.56
N GLU A 129 10.97 23.28 -4.49
CA GLU A 129 9.56 23.59 -4.56
C GLU A 129 8.81 22.27 -4.80
N LEU A 130 8.22 21.69 -3.75
CA LEU A 130 7.34 20.52 -3.90
C LEU A 130 6.24 20.85 -4.90
N THR A 131 6.35 20.30 -6.12
CA THR A 131 5.36 20.52 -7.17
C THR A 131 4.13 19.65 -6.93
N LEU A 132 3.00 20.02 -7.55
CA LEU A 132 1.80 19.19 -7.54
C LEU A 132 2.04 17.79 -8.12
N ASP A 133 2.97 17.67 -9.07
CA ASP A 133 3.33 16.41 -9.68
C ASP A 133 4.13 15.52 -8.71
N ASP A 134 5.06 16.09 -7.93
CA ASP A 134 5.79 15.37 -6.89
C ASP A 134 4.85 14.84 -5.79
N ILE A 135 3.87 15.66 -5.38
CA ILE A 135 2.83 15.25 -4.43
C ILE A 135 2.04 14.08 -5.02
N ARG A 136 1.67 14.14 -6.30
CA ARG A 136 0.91 13.08 -6.97
C ARG A 136 1.70 11.77 -7.01
N GLU A 137 2.95 11.80 -7.43
CA GLU A 137 3.79 10.60 -7.49
C GLU A 137 4.02 10.00 -6.10
N SER A 138 4.26 10.84 -5.09
CA SER A 138 4.38 10.40 -3.70
C SER A 138 3.10 9.71 -3.21
N LEU A 139 1.91 10.27 -3.49
CA LEU A 139 0.63 9.68 -3.11
C LEU A 139 0.38 8.32 -3.79
N ILE A 140 0.81 8.15 -5.04
CA ILE A 140 0.70 6.87 -5.78
C ILE A 140 1.57 5.79 -5.10
N ARG A 141 2.82 6.12 -4.73
CA ARG A 141 3.72 5.17 -4.04
C ARG A 141 3.23 4.80 -2.65
N GLN A 142 2.68 5.77 -1.91
CA GLN A 142 2.12 5.54 -0.58
C GLN A 142 0.85 4.66 -0.67
N GLU A 143 0.02 4.86 -1.68
CA GLU A 143 -1.11 3.98 -2.00
C GLU A 143 -0.65 2.55 -2.28
N ASP A 144 0.41 2.37 -3.09
CA ASP A 144 0.97 1.03 -3.36
C ASP A 144 1.49 0.34 -2.09
N SER A 145 2.17 1.10 -1.23
CA SER A 145 2.71 0.61 0.04
C SER A 145 1.60 0.13 0.98
N ILE A 146 0.48 0.87 1.06
CA ILE A 146 -0.68 0.44 1.85
C ILE A 146 -1.26 -0.84 1.29
N ILE A 147 -1.52 -0.91 -0.01
CA ILE A 147 -2.12 -2.10 -0.63
C ILE A 147 -1.24 -3.33 -0.38
N TYR A 148 0.07 -3.20 -0.59
CA TYR A 148 1.01 -4.28 -0.35
C TYR A 148 1.02 -4.73 1.12
N ASN A 149 1.12 -3.80 2.06
CA ASN A 149 1.16 -4.12 3.48
C ASN A 149 -0.14 -4.78 3.96
N LEU A 150 -1.30 -4.36 3.45
CA LEU A 150 -2.59 -4.99 3.77
C LEU A 150 -2.67 -6.43 3.21
N LEU A 151 -2.17 -6.66 1.99
CA LEU A 151 -2.10 -8.00 1.38
C LEU A 151 -1.16 -8.93 2.16
N GLU A 152 -0.02 -8.43 2.62
CA GLU A 152 0.91 -9.17 3.48
C GLU A 152 0.29 -9.45 4.86
N ARG A 153 -0.40 -8.47 5.45
CA ARG A 153 -1.07 -8.68 6.75
C ARG A 153 -2.16 -9.74 6.66
N ALA A 154 -2.94 -9.75 5.59
CA ALA A 154 -3.99 -10.74 5.38
C ALA A 154 -3.45 -12.16 5.16
N GLN A 155 -2.13 -12.35 5.07
CA GLN A 155 -1.56 -13.68 5.04
C GLN A 155 -1.84 -14.46 6.33
N TYR A 156 -2.05 -13.75 7.43
CA TYR A 156 -2.27 -14.28 8.77
C TYR A 156 -3.71 -14.04 9.26
N CYS A 157 -4.18 -14.88 10.16
CA CYS A 157 -5.43 -14.69 10.89
C CYS A 157 -5.42 -13.41 11.74
N THR A 158 -6.56 -13.08 12.33
CA THR A 158 -6.69 -11.94 13.24
C THR A 158 -5.71 -12.02 14.40
N ASN A 159 -5.40 -13.22 14.91
CA ASN A 159 -4.44 -13.48 15.99
C ASN A 159 -4.68 -12.60 17.25
N PRO A 160 -5.86 -12.71 17.92
CA PRO A 160 -6.23 -11.85 19.04
C PRO A 160 -5.17 -11.70 20.16
N PRO A 161 -4.41 -12.75 20.54
CA PRO A 161 -3.32 -12.63 21.51
C PRO A 161 -2.33 -11.48 21.27
N VAL A 162 -2.11 -11.10 20.00
CA VAL A 162 -1.17 -10.03 19.61
C VAL A 162 -1.53 -8.69 20.26
N TYR A 163 -2.83 -8.41 20.43
CA TYR A 163 -3.34 -7.11 20.87
C TYR A 163 -3.75 -7.10 22.34
N VAL A 164 -3.67 -8.23 23.04
CA VAL A 164 -4.06 -8.35 24.45
C VAL A 164 -2.86 -7.98 25.34
N PRO A 165 -2.96 -6.92 26.16
CA PRO A 165 -1.88 -6.56 27.07
C PRO A 165 -1.56 -7.66 28.06
N GLY A 166 -0.26 -7.97 28.21
CA GLY A 166 0.21 -8.98 29.17
C GLY A 166 -0.08 -10.44 28.79
N PHE A 167 -0.60 -10.72 27.58
CA PHE A 167 -0.78 -12.10 27.12
C PHE A 167 0.56 -12.84 26.99
N PHE A 168 1.56 -12.18 26.43
CA PHE A 168 2.92 -12.72 26.34
C PHE A 168 3.78 -12.24 27.52
N PRO A 169 4.50 -13.14 28.21
CA PRO A 169 5.43 -12.76 29.26
C PRO A 169 6.67 -12.12 28.64
N MET A 170 6.71 -10.78 28.63
CA MET A 170 7.84 -9.98 28.16
C MET A 170 8.48 -9.28 29.36
N GLU A 171 9.70 -9.68 29.73
CA GLU A 171 10.38 -9.17 30.92
C GLU A 171 10.61 -7.65 30.79
N GLY A 172 10.13 -6.89 31.78
CA GLY A 172 10.29 -5.42 31.81
C GLY A 172 9.42 -4.64 30.81
N VAL A 173 8.53 -5.31 30.07
CA VAL A 173 7.66 -4.68 29.06
C VAL A 173 6.21 -4.75 29.49
N THR A 174 5.53 -3.61 29.46
CA THR A 174 4.09 -3.52 29.68
C THR A 174 3.37 -3.25 28.36
N GLY A 175 2.31 -4.01 28.08
CA GLY A 175 1.46 -3.78 26.90
C GLY A 175 1.21 -5.04 26.08
N SER A 176 0.62 -4.85 24.90
CA SER A 176 0.41 -5.90 23.91
C SER A 176 1.68 -6.13 23.07
N LEU A 177 1.74 -7.22 22.31
CA LEU A 177 2.89 -7.49 21.43
C LEU A 177 3.00 -6.43 20.32
N VAL A 178 1.88 -5.98 19.77
CA VAL A 178 1.89 -4.93 18.73
C VAL A 178 2.36 -3.59 19.27
N ASP A 179 1.96 -3.23 20.51
CA ASP A 179 2.38 -1.96 21.11
C ASP A 179 3.89 -1.98 21.40
N TYR A 180 4.39 -3.11 21.91
CA TYR A 180 5.83 -3.30 22.11
C TYR A 180 6.61 -3.14 20.79
N LEU A 181 6.23 -3.88 19.74
CA LEU A 181 6.93 -3.82 18.46
C LEU A 181 6.84 -2.44 17.81
N LEU A 182 5.68 -1.78 17.89
CA LEU A 182 5.52 -0.43 17.35
C LEU A 182 6.45 0.53 18.09
N LYS A 183 6.40 0.59 19.43
CA LYS A 183 7.25 1.45 20.25
C LYS A 183 8.74 1.26 19.97
N GLU A 184 9.22 0.01 19.98
CA GLU A 184 10.63 -0.27 19.73
C GLU A 184 11.06 0.11 18.30
N THR A 185 10.17 -0.10 17.32
CA THR A 185 10.41 0.33 15.95
C THR A 185 10.47 1.86 15.84
N GLU A 186 9.58 2.58 16.53
CA GLU A 186 9.60 4.05 16.56
C GLU A 186 10.88 4.56 17.24
N ARG A 187 11.29 3.96 18.35
CA ARG A 187 12.55 4.31 19.04
C ARG A 187 13.76 4.13 18.13
N LEU A 188 13.84 3.00 17.43
CA LEU A 188 14.90 2.73 16.48
C LEU A 188 14.92 3.77 15.35
N HIS A 189 13.76 4.07 14.78
CA HIS A 189 13.65 5.02 13.68
C HIS A 189 13.86 6.49 14.10
N ALA A 190 13.50 6.86 15.33
CA ALA A 190 13.75 8.18 15.89
C ALA A 190 15.25 8.46 15.99
N GLY A 191 16.04 7.47 16.39
CA GLY A 191 17.50 7.57 16.41
C GLY A 191 18.09 8.02 15.07
N VAL A 192 17.51 7.56 13.95
CA VAL A 192 17.94 7.93 12.60
C VAL A 192 17.14 9.10 11.99
N ARG A 193 16.51 9.95 12.82
CA ARG A 193 15.79 11.17 12.44
C ARG A 193 14.50 10.97 11.64
N ARG A 194 13.86 9.80 11.70
CA ARG A 194 12.62 9.57 10.93
C ARG A 194 11.54 10.61 11.27
N TYR A 195 11.29 10.85 12.55
CA TYR A 195 10.21 11.72 13.03
C TYR A 195 10.57 13.21 13.06
N THR A 196 11.76 13.60 12.60
CA THR A 196 12.03 15.01 12.28
C THR A 196 11.49 15.38 10.90
N SER A 197 11.14 14.39 10.07
CA SER A 197 10.56 14.60 8.74
C SER A 197 9.12 15.12 8.84
N PRO A 198 8.71 16.12 8.03
CA PRO A 198 7.37 16.71 8.12
C PRO A 198 6.23 15.75 7.73
N ASP A 199 6.55 14.66 7.05
CA ASP A 199 5.60 13.63 6.58
C ASP A 199 5.56 12.36 7.45
N GLU A 200 6.34 12.29 8.53
CA GLU A 200 6.37 11.14 9.45
C GLU A 200 5.80 11.53 10.82
N HIS A 201 4.87 10.74 11.35
CA HIS A 201 4.19 11.00 12.61
C HIS A 201 4.26 9.77 13.50
N ALA A 202 4.79 9.92 14.72
CA ALA A 202 4.91 8.84 15.69
C ALA A 202 3.55 8.51 16.35
N PHE A 203 3.34 7.24 16.67
CA PHE A 203 2.19 6.79 17.47
C PHE A 203 2.43 7.01 18.97
N PHE A 204 3.69 6.99 19.41
CA PHE A 204 4.11 7.22 20.80
C PHE A 204 5.15 8.35 20.87
N PRO A 205 4.77 9.61 20.58
CA PRO A 205 5.71 10.74 20.53
C PRO A 205 6.43 11.01 21.86
N GLU A 206 5.83 10.68 22.99
CA GLU A 206 6.39 10.81 24.34
C GLU A 206 7.54 9.82 24.63
N ASP A 207 7.63 8.75 23.86
CA ASP A 207 8.59 7.65 24.07
C ASP A 207 9.82 7.73 23.15
N LEU A 208 9.93 8.78 22.33
CA LEU A 208 10.99 8.90 21.32
C LEU A 208 12.32 9.41 21.93
N PRO A 209 13.46 8.76 21.63
CA PRO A 209 14.77 9.27 21.99
C PRO A 209 15.18 10.44 21.09
N GLU A 210 16.14 11.24 21.58
CA GLU A 210 16.84 12.23 20.76
C GLU A 210 17.59 11.55 19.60
N PRO A 211 17.60 12.13 18.38
CA PRO A 211 18.30 11.56 17.24
C PRO A 211 19.82 11.47 17.47
N ILE A 212 20.44 10.38 17.02
CA ILE A 212 21.90 10.19 17.07
C ILE A 212 22.63 10.81 15.88
N LEU A 213 21.90 11.17 14.82
CA LEU A 213 22.42 11.83 13.62
C LEU A 213 22.30 13.36 13.75
N PRO A 214 23.18 14.15 13.13
CA PRO A 214 23.09 15.62 13.10
C PRO A 214 21.73 16.12 12.59
N THR A 215 21.28 17.32 12.92
CA THR A 215 20.00 17.85 12.37
C THR A 215 20.05 18.01 10.85
N MET A 216 18.94 17.71 10.16
CA MET A 216 18.77 17.95 8.72
C MET A 216 17.73 19.04 8.50
N ALA A 217 18.00 19.95 7.56
CA ALA A 217 17.03 20.99 7.18
C ALA A 217 16.06 20.44 6.12
N TYR A 218 14.76 20.45 6.43
CA TYR A 218 13.72 20.14 5.44
C TYR A 218 13.23 21.41 4.74
N PRO A 219 12.83 21.33 3.46
CA PRO A 219 12.15 22.43 2.79
C PRO A 219 10.91 22.88 3.57
N LYS A 220 10.84 24.18 3.88
CA LYS A 220 9.73 24.80 4.63
C LYS A 220 8.49 24.96 3.76
N VAL A 221 7.88 23.84 3.36
CA VAL A 221 6.69 23.84 2.49
C VAL A 221 5.41 24.00 3.29
N LEU A 222 5.28 23.30 4.42
CA LEU A 222 4.08 23.36 5.25
C LEU A 222 4.09 24.58 6.17
N HIS A 223 2.90 25.06 6.51
CA HIS A 223 2.70 26.03 7.58
C HIS A 223 3.08 25.41 8.93
N ARG A 224 3.62 26.23 9.86
CA ARG A 224 4.01 25.81 11.23
C ARG A 224 2.92 25.05 11.99
N ALA A 225 1.65 25.29 11.68
CA ALA A 225 0.53 24.57 12.28
C ALA A 225 0.54 23.05 11.98
N ALA A 226 1.27 22.60 10.94
CA ALA A 226 1.42 21.19 10.60
C ALA A 226 2.03 20.37 11.74
N ASP A 227 2.95 20.94 12.51
CA ASP A 227 3.67 20.25 13.58
C ASP A 227 2.74 19.85 14.74
N LEU A 228 1.61 20.56 14.87
CA LEU A 228 0.60 20.34 15.91
C LEU A 228 -0.49 19.34 15.50
N ILE A 229 -0.43 18.80 14.28
CA ILE A 229 -1.45 17.90 13.74
C ILE A 229 -0.90 16.49 13.70
N ASN A 230 -1.32 15.66 14.66
CA ASN A 230 -1.09 14.22 14.65
C ASN A 230 -2.39 13.53 15.09
N ILE A 231 -3.01 12.78 14.17
CA ILE A 231 -4.26 12.03 14.40
C ILE A 231 -4.00 10.52 14.47
N ASN A 232 -2.79 10.09 14.83
CA ASN A 232 -2.45 8.68 14.92
C ASN A 232 -3.34 7.88 15.90
N SER A 233 -3.97 8.53 16.89
CA SER A 233 -5.02 7.90 17.71
C SER A 233 -6.15 7.36 16.84
N ASP A 234 -6.67 8.19 15.93
CA ASP A 234 -7.77 7.85 15.04
C ASP A 234 -7.34 6.84 13.98
N VAL A 235 -6.11 6.94 13.48
CA VAL A 235 -5.53 5.98 12.52
C VAL A 235 -5.39 4.60 13.15
N ARG A 236 -4.92 4.54 14.41
CA ARG A 236 -4.76 3.29 15.16
C ARG A 236 -6.11 2.64 15.43
N GLU A 237 -7.08 3.41 15.91
CA GLU A 237 -8.46 2.93 16.14
C GLU A 237 -9.08 2.40 14.84
N MET A 238 -9.06 3.21 13.77
CA MET A 238 -9.57 2.81 12.46
C MET A 238 -8.92 1.53 11.94
N TYR A 239 -7.61 1.36 12.13
CA TYR A 239 -6.91 0.17 11.70
C TYR A 239 -7.42 -1.09 12.41
N PHE A 240 -7.45 -1.08 13.74
CA PHE A 240 -7.79 -2.28 14.52
C PHE A 240 -9.30 -2.57 14.55
N GLU A 241 -10.15 -1.55 14.54
CA GLU A 241 -11.61 -1.71 14.64
C GLU A 241 -12.29 -1.95 13.29
N HIS A 242 -11.66 -1.50 12.18
CA HIS A 242 -12.32 -1.50 10.87
C HIS A 242 -11.52 -2.16 9.75
N LEU A 243 -10.23 -1.84 9.61
CA LEU A 243 -9.42 -2.44 8.54
C LEU A 243 -9.08 -3.90 8.81
N LEU A 244 -8.45 -4.16 9.96
CA LEU A 244 -7.92 -5.48 10.31
C LEU A 244 -9.01 -6.57 10.30
N PRO A 245 -10.20 -6.39 10.92
CA PRO A 245 -11.27 -7.38 10.88
C PRO A 245 -11.83 -7.61 9.47
N GLY A 246 -11.70 -6.61 8.57
CA GLY A 246 -12.13 -6.73 7.19
C GLY A 246 -11.15 -7.52 6.31
N ILE A 247 -9.84 -7.42 6.55
CA ILE A 247 -8.83 -8.04 5.68
C ILE A 247 -8.35 -9.41 6.17
N ALA A 248 -8.41 -9.68 7.48
CA ALA A 248 -7.86 -10.90 8.07
C ALA A 248 -8.97 -11.89 8.42
N VAL A 249 -8.75 -13.17 8.13
CA VAL A 249 -9.66 -14.24 8.55
C VAL A 249 -9.66 -14.35 10.07
N SER A 250 -10.86 -14.35 10.67
CA SER A 250 -11.00 -14.53 12.11
C SER A 250 -10.42 -15.86 12.57
N GLY A 251 -9.60 -15.84 13.61
CA GLY A 251 -8.96 -17.02 14.16
C GLY A 251 -7.58 -16.74 14.73
N ASP A 252 -6.89 -17.83 15.07
CA ASP A 252 -5.52 -17.83 15.55
C ASP A 252 -4.73 -18.89 14.78
N ASP A 253 -3.71 -18.47 14.04
CA ASP A 253 -2.80 -19.35 13.30
C ASP A 253 -1.40 -19.48 13.95
N GLY A 254 -1.21 -18.86 15.12
CA GLY A 254 0.04 -18.89 15.89
C GLY A 254 1.15 -17.96 15.40
N ASN A 255 0.98 -17.24 14.28
CA ASN A 255 2.02 -16.38 13.69
C ASN A 255 2.02 -14.96 14.28
N TYR A 256 2.11 -14.86 15.61
CA TYR A 256 1.95 -13.61 16.35
C TYR A 256 2.97 -12.53 15.95
N GLY A 257 4.26 -12.90 15.87
CA GLY A 257 5.33 -11.97 15.53
C GLY A 257 5.22 -11.43 14.09
N SER A 258 4.86 -12.29 13.14
CA SER A 258 4.66 -11.89 11.75
C SER A 258 3.46 -10.97 11.60
N ALA A 259 2.32 -11.32 12.22
CA ALA A 259 1.13 -10.47 12.23
C ALA A 259 1.44 -9.09 12.80
N ALA A 260 2.04 -9.02 14.00
CA ALA A 260 2.40 -7.77 14.66
C ALA A 260 3.41 -6.93 13.84
N THR A 261 4.36 -7.57 13.16
CA THR A 261 5.29 -6.87 12.26
C THR A 261 4.57 -6.25 11.06
N CYS A 262 3.65 -7.01 10.44
CA CYS A 262 2.81 -6.50 9.35
C CYS A 262 1.89 -5.36 9.82
N ASP A 263 1.37 -5.43 11.05
CA ASP A 263 0.55 -4.37 11.64
C ASP A 263 1.33 -3.05 11.76
N VAL A 264 2.58 -3.10 12.24
CA VAL A 264 3.46 -1.92 12.32
C VAL A 264 3.68 -1.29 10.94
N LEU A 265 3.93 -2.10 9.91
CA LEU A 265 4.11 -1.62 8.54
C LEU A 265 2.82 -1.00 7.97
N CYS A 266 1.66 -1.59 8.28
CA CYS A 266 0.37 -1.01 7.92
C CYS A 266 0.16 0.35 8.59
N LEU A 267 0.33 0.43 9.90
CA LEU A 267 0.12 1.64 10.69
C LEU A 267 1.04 2.79 10.22
N GLN A 268 2.32 2.53 9.98
CA GLN A 268 3.24 3.54 9.46
C GLN A 268 2.86 4.01 8.06
N ALA A 269 2.51 3.10 7.14
CA ALA A 269 2.10 3.46 5.78
C ALA A 269 0.78 4.26 5.78
N LEU A 270 -0.19 3.85 6.59
CA LEU A 270 -1.46 4.55 6.78
C LEU A 270 -1.25 5.95 7.38
N SER A 271 -0.45 6.06 8.44
CA SER A 271 -0.14 7.33 9.08
C SER A 271 0.46 8.32 8.08
N LYS A 272 1.50 7.91 7.37
CA LYS A 272 2.15 8.73 6.35
C LYS A 272 1.15 9.20 5.29
N ARG A 273 0.35 8.29 4.73
CA ARG A 273 -0.64 8.60 3.69
C ARG A 273 -1.73 9.55 4.14
N ILE A 274 -2.25 9.33 5.33
CA ILE A 274 -3.33 10.15 5.90
C ILE A 274 -2.81 11.54 6.22
N HIS A 275 -1.65 11.64 6.87
CA HIS A 275 -1.03 12.92 7.21
C HIS A 275 -0.44 13.65 6.00
N TYR A 276 -0.17 12.96 4.89
CA TYR A 276 0.16 13.62 3.61
C TYR A 276 -0.96 14.53 3.10
N GLY A 277 -2.17 14.41 3.68
CA GLY A 277 -3.24 15.41 3.54
C GLY A 277 -2.79 16.85 3.82
N LYS A 278 -1.77 17.07 4.66
CA LYS A 278 -1.18 18.41 4.89
C LYS A 278 -0.61 19.02 3.61
N PHE A 279 0.20 18.26 2.87
CA PHE A 279 0.79 18.71 1.60
C PHE A 279 -0.28 18.92 0.53
N VAL A 280 -1.29 18.04 0.48
CA VAL A 280 -2.42 18.17 -0.44
C VAL A 280 -3.22 19.45 -0.15
N ALA A 281 -3.51 19.72 1.12
CA ALA A 281 -4.20 20.94 1.54
C ALA A 281 -3.38 22.19 1.22
N GLU A 282 -2.07 22.17 1.49
CA GLU A 282 -1.17 23.29 1.16
C GLU A 282 -1.18 23.58 -0.33
N ALA A 283 -1.08 22.56 -1.16
CA ALA A 283 -1.05 22.74 -2.61
C ALA A 283 -2.40 23.27 -3.14
N LYS A 284 -3.53 22.77 -2.63
CA LYS A 284 -4.88 23.31 -2.93
C LYS A 284 -5.02 24.77 -2.49
N PHE A 285 -4.55 25.10 -1.29
CA PHE A 285 -4.61 26.47 -0.77
C PHE A 285 -3.77 27.42 -1.61
N ARG A 286 -2.56 27.02 -2.02
CA ARG A 286 -1.69 27.85 -2.88
C ARG A 286 -2.28 28.10 -4.27
N ASP A 287 -2.98 27.13 -4.85
CA ASP A 287 -3.63 27.25 -6.16
C ASP A 287 -4.77 28.28 -6.14
N THR A 288 -5.62 28.24 -5.11
CA THR A 288 -6.79 29.13 -5.00
C THR A 288 -7.05 29.67 -3.58
N PRO A 289 -6.16 30.52 -3.02
CA PRO A 289 -6.26 30.97 -1.62
C PRO A 289 -7.58 31.68 -1.29
N GLN A 290 -8.11 32.45 -2.25
CA GLN A 290 -9.34 33.23 -2.14
C GLN A 290 -10.58 32.35 -1.90
N LEU A 291 -10.55 31.09 -2.34
CA LEU A 291 -11.65 30.15 -2.18
C LEU A 291 -11.71 29.59 -0.74
N PHE A 292 -10.55 29.38 -0.12
CA PHE A 292 -10.44 28.83 1.23
C PHE A 292 -10.48 29.90 2.33
N ALA A 293 -9.88 31.07 2.11
CA ALA A 293 -9.67 32.08 3.13
C ALA A 293 -10.94 32.54 3.88
N PRO A 294 -12.12 32.71 3.25
CA PRO A 294 -13.35 33.06 3.97
C PRO A 294 -13.77 31.98 4.98
N HIS A 295 -13.71 30.70 4.58
CA HIS A 295 -14.09 29.57 5.42
C HIS A 295 -13.09 29.33 6.55
N ILE A 296 -11.79 29.56 6.30
CA ILE A 296 -10.76 29.49 7.34
C ILE A 296 -10.99 30.55 8.41
N ARG A 297 -11.22 31.81 8.01
CA ARG A 297 -11.49 32.90 8.98
C ARG A 297 -12.78 32.69 9.77
N ALA A 298 -13.80 32.10 9.14
CA ALA A 298 -15.05 31.74 9.80
C ALA A 298 -14.96 30.46 10.66
N GLN A 299 -13.82 29.74 10.63
CA GLN A 299 -13.64 28.42 11.26
C GLN A 299 -14.71 27.40 10.84
N ASP A 300 -15.12 27.45 9.57
CA ASP A 300 -16.18 26.59 9.02
C ASP A 300 -15.61 25.28 8.47
N SER A 301 -15.49 24.28 9.35
CA SER A 301 -14.96 22.95 9.01
C SER A 301 -15.80 22.23 7.96
N GLU A 302 -17.12 22.40 8.01
CA GLU A 302 -18.08 21.71 7.12
C GLU A 302 -17.99 22.26 5.69
N ALA A 303 -17.91 23.59 5.54
CA ALA A 303 -17.71 24.19 4.23
C ALA A 303 -16.36 23.80 3.64
N LEU A 304 -15.28 23.79 4.45
CA LEU A 304 -13.96 23.33 4.00
C LEU A 304 -14.00 21.86 3.55
N TYR A 305 -14.67 20.99 4.31
CA TYR A 305 -14.79 19.56 3.96
C TYR A 305 -15.52 19.36 2.62
N LYS A 306 -16.62 20.08 2.40
CA LYS A 306 -17.35 20.06 1.12
C LYS A 306 -16.48 20.59 -0.02
N LEU A 307 -15.75 21.67 0.21
CA LEU A 307 -14.91 22.33 -0.78
C LEU A 307 -13.76 21.43 -1.28
N ILE A 308 -13.19 20.61 -0.40
CA ILE A 308 -12.10 19.69 -0.77
C ILE A 308 -12.57 18.35 -1.34
N THR A 309 -13.88 18.07 -1.31
CA THR A 309 -14.48 16.79 -1.74
C THR A 309 -14.81 16.83 -3.23
N PHE A 310 -14.23 15.90 -3.98
CA PHE A 310 -14.45 15.77 -5.43
C PHE A 310 -14.80 14.33 -5.78
N GLU A 311 -16.10 14.02 -5.86
CA GLU A 311 -16.59 12.65 -6.04
C GLU A 311 -15.94 11.90 -7.22
N SER A 312 -15.71 12.60 -8.35
CA SER A 312 -15.05 11.98 -9.50
C SER A 312 -13.61 11.56 -9.23
N VAL A 313 -12.91 12.33 -8.39
CA VAL A 313 -11.53 12.03 -7.96
C VAL A 313 -11.54 10.86 -6.99
N GLU A 314 -12.48 10.85 -6.03
CA GLU A 314 -12.60 9.76 -5.05
C GLU A 314 -12.91 8.43 -5.72
N ARG A 315 -13.87 8.43 -6.65
CA ARG A 315 -14.20 7.25 -7.46
C ARG A 315 -13.01 6.75 -8.28
N ALA A 316 -12.21 7.66 -8.85
CA ALA A 316 -11.01 7.29 -9.60
C ALA A 316 -9.92 6.67 -8.69
N VAL A 317 -9.80 7.13 -7.43
CA VAL A 317 -8.89 6.53 -6.45
C VAL A 317 -9.36 5.12 -6.10
N VAL A 318 -10.63 4.93 -5.75
CA VAL A 318 -11.19 3.60 -5.42
C VAL A 318 -11.00 2.61 -6.57
N ASN A 319 -11.36 3.00 -7.80
CA ASN A 319 -11.17 2.15 -8.98
C ASN A 319 -9.70 1.78 -9.21
N ARG A 320 -8.77 2.71 -8.95
CA ARG A 320 -7.33 2.45 -9.09
C ARG A 320 -6.82 1.52 -7.99
N VAL A 321 -7.27 1.69 -6.75
CA VAL A 321 -6.93 0.79 -5.64
C VAL A 321 -7.42 -0.63 -5.93
N GLU A 322 -8.65 -0.80 -6.44
CA GLU A 322 -9.16 -2.11 -6.84
C GLU A 322 -8.28 -2.75 -7.92
N ALA A 323 -7.94 -1.99 -8.98
CA ALA A 323 -7.10 -2.48 -10.07
C ALA A 323 -5.71 -2.91 -9.57
N LYS A 324 -5.10 -2.14 -8.65
CA LYS A 324 -3.79 -2.46 -8.05
C LYS A 324 -3.86 -3.67 -7.14
N ALA A 325 -4.87 -3.74 -6.25
CA ALA A 325 -5.10 -4.90 -5.39
C ALA A 325 -5.28 -6.18 -6.23
N ARG A 326 -5.95 -6.08 -7.38
CA ARG A 326 -6.09 -7.19 -8.34
C ARG A 326 -4.75 -7.62 -8.95
N ILE A 327 -3.84 -6.70 -9.22
CA ILE A 327 -2.52 -7.03 -9.78
C ILE A 327 -1.62 -7.65 -8.72
N TYR A 328 -1.58 -7.07 -7.52
CA TYR A 328 -0.66 -7.50 -6.46
C TYR A 328 -1.15 -8.75 -5.69
N GLY A 329 -2.47 -8.91 -5.54
CA GLY A 329 -3.05 -10.00 -4.76
C GLY A 329 -3.35 -11.29 -5.56
N GLN A 330 -3.01 -11.32 -6.86
CA GLN A 330 -3.27 -12.49 -7.69
C GLN A 330 -2.31 -13.63 -7.35
N GLU A 331 -2.85 -14.78 -6.98
CA GLU A 331 -2.06 -16.01 -6.87
C GLU A 331 -1.70 -16.52 -8.28
N VAL A 332 -0.41 -16.78 -8.51
CA VAL A 332 0.08 -17.29 -9.79
C VAL A 332 -0.11 -18.81 -9.83
N ASP A 333 -1.19 -19.26 -10.46
CA ASP A 333 -1.38 -20.67 -10.81
C ASP A 333 -0.59 -20.98 -12.11
N PRO A 334 0.21 -22.06 -12.15
CA PRO A 334 0.88 -22.49 -13.38
C PRO A 334 -0.10 -22.83 -14.52
N ASP A 335 -1.36 -23.13 -14.20
CA ASP A 335 -2.42 -23.36 -15.16
C ASP A 335 -3.19 -22.06 -15.46
N ALA A 336 -2.79 -21.38 -16.54
CA ALA A 336 -3.40 -20.13 -17.01
C ALA A 336 -4.88 -20.26 -17.46
N SER A 337 -5.45 -21.48 -17.47
CA SER A 337 -6.86 -21.69 -17.81
C SER A 337 -7.83 -21.48 -16.64
N LYS A 338 -7.33 -21.42 -15.40
CA LYS A 338 -8.16 -21.20 -14.21
C LYS A 338 -8.42 -19.71 -13.96
N PRO A 339 -9.59 -19.36 -13.40
CA PRO A 339 -9.84 -17.99 -12.97
C PRO A 339 -8.83 -17.58 -11.89
N PRO A 340 -8.42 -16.30 -11.87
CA PRO A 340 -7.50 -15.80 -10.86
C PRO A 340 -8.11 -15.96 -9.46
N VAL A 341 -7.33 -16.51 -8.54
CA VAL A 341 -7.68 -16.63 -7.13
C VAL A 341 -7.01 -15.48 -6.37
N TYR A 342 -7.79 -14.86 -5.48
CA TYR A 342 -7.33 -13.78 -4.63
C TYR A 342 -7.55 -14.16 -3.18
N LYS A 343 -6.52 -13.96 -2.33
CA LYS A 343 -6.66 -14.20 -0.89
C LYS A 343 -7.61 -13.20 -0.23
N ILE A 344 -7.60 -11.95 -0.69
CA ILE A 344 -8.55 -10.90 -0.32
C ILE A 344 -9.28 -10.45 -1.58
N ASP A 345 -10.60 -10.25 -1.51
CA ASP A 345 -11.33 -9.61 -2.61
C ASP A 345 -10.76 -8.20 -2.89
N PRO A 346 -10.24 -7.93 -4.10
CA PRO A 346 -9.74 -6.60 -4.46
C PRO A 346 -10.77 -5.48 -4.25
N LYS A 347 -12.08 -5.78 -4.37
CA LYS A 347 -13.16 -4.81 -4.12
C LYS A 347 -13.27 -4.46 -2.65
N LEU A 348 -13.04 -5.42 -1.76
CA LEU A 348 -13.05 -5.20 -0.32
C LEU A 348 -11.92 -4.24 0.08
N VAL A 349 -10.72 -4.43 -0.47
CA VAL A 349 -9.58 -3.51 -0.24
C VAL A 349 -9.91 -2.10 -0.71
N ALA A 350 -10.50 -1.96 -1.90
CA ALA A 350 -10.89 -0.67 -2.45
C ALA A 350 -11.99 0.03 -1.63
N TRP A 351 -13.00 -0.74 -1.18
CA TRP A 351 -14.06 -0.26 -0.31
C TRP A 351 -13.50 0.23 1.03
N LEU A 352 -12.70 -0.60 1.71
CA LEU A 352 -12.05 -0.25 2.97
C LEU A 352 -11.19 1.03 2.85
N TYR A 353 -10.45 1.17 1.75
CA TYR A 353 -9.65 2.37 1.50
C TYR A 353 -10.52 3.62 1.32
N GLY A 354 -11.62 3.50 0.56
CA GLY A 354 -12.58 4.58 0.31
C GLY A 354 -13.34 5.01 1.56
N GLU A 355 -13.79 4.05 2.37
CA GLU A 355 -14.60 4.31 3.57
C GLU A 355 -13.77 4.79 4.76
N TRP A 356 -12.53 4.34 4.92
CA TRP A 356 -11.78 4.59 6.15
C TRP A 356 -10.54 5.47 5.95
N VAL A 357 -9.72 5.19 4.93
CA VAL A 357 -8.45 5.92 4.72
C VAL A 357 -8.69 7.31 4.12
N MET A 358 -9.58 7.42 3.15
CA MET A 358 -9.88 8.69 2.49
C MET A 358 -10.53 9.73 3.41
N PRO A 359 -11.52 9.39 4.26
CA PRO A 359 -12.12 10.37 5.17
C PRO A 359 -11.14 10.90 6.20
N LEU A 360 -10.26 10.06 6.77
CA LEU A 360 -9.20 10.55 7.68
C LEU A 360 -8.22 11.47 6.96
N THR A 361 -7.86 11.18 5.70
CA THR A 361 -7.04 12.10 4.90
C THR A 361 -7.74 13.46 4.70
N LYS A 362 -9.06 13.48 4.49
CA LYS A 362 -9.83 14.72 4.40
C LYS A 362 -9.91 15.45 5.75
N LYS A 363 -10.05 14.71 6.86
CA LYS A 363 -9.99 15.27 8.22
C LYS A 363 -8.69 16.02 8.47
N VAL A 364 -7.55 15.45 8.09
CA VAL A 364 -6.23 16.13 8.16
C VAL A 364 -6.20 17.39 7.31
N GLN A 365 -6.68 17.33 6.06
CA GLN A 365 -6.74 18.51 5.18
C GLN A 365 -7.53 19.66 5.82
N VAL A 366 -8.70 19.38 6.40
CA VAL A 366 -9.52 20.39 7.07
C VAL A 366 -8.82 20.94 8.32
N GLN A 367 -8.27 20.08 9.19
CA GLN A 367 -7.53 20.53 10.38
C GLN A 367 -6.34 21.42 10.03
N TYR A 368 -5.64 21.11 8.94
CA TYR A 368 -4.55 21.93 8.44
C TYR A 368 -5.04 23.29 7.92
N LEU A 369 -6.09 23.30 7.08
CA LEU A 369 -6.64 24.53 6.50
C LEU A 369 -7.17 25.48 7.57
N LEU A 370 -7.85 24.96 8.61
CA LEU A 370 -8.40 25.76 9.70
C LEU A 370 -7.34 26.61 10.44
N ARG A 371 -6.09 26.16 10.44
CA ARG A 371 -4.95 26.84 11.10
C ARG A 371 -3.96 27.43 10.10
N ARG A 372 -4.35 27.54 8.84
CA ARG A 372 -3.43 27.94 7.75
C ARG A 372 -3.15 29.45 7.74
N LEU A 373 -3.99 30.25 8.40
CA LEU A 373 -3.88 31.70 8.48
C LEU A 373 -3.43 32.21 9.86
N ASP A 374 -3.01 31.30 10.75
CA ASP A 374 -2.62 31.58 12.14
C ASP A 374 -1.27 32.28 12.31
#